data_AF-A0A7W1C8F6-F1
#
_entry.id   AF-A0A7W1C8F6-F1
#
_cell.length_a   1.000
_cell.length_b   1.000
_cell.length_c   1.000
_cell.angle_alpha   90.00
_cell.angle_beta   90.00
_cell.angle_gamma   90.00
#
_symmetry.space_group_name_H-M   'P 1'
#
loop_
_entity.id
_entity.type
_entity.pdbx_description
1 polymer ?
#
loop_
_entity_poly.entity_id
_entity_poly.type
_entity_poly.pdbx_seq_one_letter_code
_entity_poly.pdbx_strand_id
1 'polypeptide(L)'
;MVENRFRERRSAFSDEKQEEAEPAPTVTTAEALTAEPPSAPSEELGPDAQEDIDLPEASFLEIVQYFAIQAIQFLGEMPLNEGGERRVMPREAKHFIDLLGILEERTRGNLSDEESRFLEQILTDLRMRYLQVGA
;
A
#
# COMPACT_ATOMS: atom_id res chain seq x y z
N MET A 1 22.02 1.90 17.36
CA MET A 1 22.79 1.01 16.44
C MET A 1 22.17 -0.37 16.50
N VAL A 2 21.16 -0.61 15.66
CA VAL A 2 20.40 -1.86 15.61
C VAL A 2 20.42 -2.32 14.16
N GLU A 3 21.53 -2.92 13.76
CA GLU A 3 21.73 -3.34 12.37
C GLU A 3 22.62 -4.59 12.37
N ASN A 4 21.99 -5.77 12.24
CA ASN A 4 22.55 -7.07 11.79
C ASN A 4 21.88 -8.25 12.50
N ARG A 5 20.64 -8.58 12.12
CA ARG A 5 20.08 -9.90 12.45
C ARG A 5 19.25 -10.55 11.34
N PHE A 6 19.32 -10.02 10.12
CA PHE A 6 18.50 -10.50 8.99
C PHE A 6 19.27 -11.31 7.94
N ARG A 7 20.56 -11.60 8.14
CA ARG A 7 21.42 -12.25 7.11
C ARG A 7 21.80 -13.71 7.39
N GLU A 8 21.52 -14.27 8.56
CA GLU A 8 22.07 -15.59 8.96
C GLU A 8 21.13 -16.79 8.79
N ARG A 9 19.87 -16.61 8.36
CA ARG A 9 18.93 -17.74 8.14
C ARG A 9 18.91 -18.30 6.72
N ARG A 10 19.79 -17.85 5.82
CA ARG A 10 19.85 -18.31 4.41
C ARG A 10 20.90 -19.39 4.12
N SER A 11 21.46 -20.01 5.17
CA SER A 11 22.61 -20.93 5.10
C SER A 11 22.31 -22.33 5.65
N ALA A 12 21.07 -22.81 5.52
CA ALA A 12 20.68 -24.19 5.88
C ALA A 12 20.08 -24.92 4.66
N PHE A 13 20.85 -24.95 3.58
CA PHE A 13 20.94 -26.04 2.60
C PHE A 13 22.18 -26.86 3.07
N SER A 14 22.29 -28.18 3.10
CA SER A 14 21.69 -29.31 2.40
C SER A 14 22.12 -30.58 3.14
N ASP A 15 21.36 -31.68 3.12
CA ASP A 15 21.82 -32.98 2.60
C ASP A 15 20.77 -34.09 2.72
N GLU A 16 20.90 -35.08 1.82
CA GLU A 16 20.33 -36.44 1.82
C GLU A 16 18.95 -36.66 1.14
N LYS A 17 18.71 -37.55 0.17
CA LYS A 17 19.48 -38.43 -0.75
C LYS A 17 18.47 -39.12 -1.72
N GLN A 18 18.95 -39.47 -2.93
CA GLN A 18 18.28 -40.10 -4.09
C GLN A 18 17.83 -41.58 -3.93
N GLU A 19 16.95 -42.08 -4.84
CA GLU A 19 17.14 -43.15 -5.88
C GLU A 19 15.74 -43.63 -6.38
N GLU A 20 15.38 -43.79 -7.67
CA GLU A 20 15.67 -44.90 -8.64
C GLU A 20 14.85 -44.58 -9.95
N ALA A 21 15.41 -44.30 -11.16
CA ALA A 21 15.74 -45.18 -12.31
C ALA A 21 14.64 -46.23 -12.68
N GLU A 22 14.14 -46.51 -13.90
CA GLU A 22 14.55 -46.40 -15.33
C GLU A 22 13.33 -46.82 -16.22
N PRO A 23 13.35 -46.94 -17.58
CA PRO A 23 14.14 -46.28 -18.64
C PRO A 23 13.28 -45.77 -19.85
N ALA A 24 13.92 -45.04 -20.76
CA ALA A 24 13.40 -44.57 -22.06
C ALA A 24 13.36 -45.69 -23.14
N PRO A 25 12.79 -45.43 -24.35
CA PRO A 25 13.70 -45.01 -25.44
C PRO A 25 13.14 -43.94 -26.40
N THR A 26 13.98 -42.92 -26.60
CA THR A 26 14.55 -42.41 -27.86
C THR A 26 13.72 -42.48 -29.14
N VAL A 27 13.40 -41.31 -29.75
CA VAL A 27 13.90 -40.98 -31.10
C VAL A 27 14.17 -39.47 -31.21
N THR A 28 15.45 -39.17 -31.46
CA THR A 28 16.05 -38.01 -32.14
C THR A 28 15.16 -37.29 -33.16
N THR A 29 15.09 -35.96 -33.05
CA THR A 29 15.27 -35.05 -34.21
C THR A 29 16.02 -33.81 -33.72
N ALA A 30 17.22 -33.63 -34.26
CA ALA A 30 18.01 -32.42 -34.13
C ALA A 30 17.59 -31.39 -35.20
N GLU A 31 18.04 -30.16 -34.99
CA GLU A 31 18.09 -29.01 -35.92
C GLU A 31 16.97 -27.95 -35.84
N ALA A 32 17.31 -26.93 -35.04
CA ALA A 32 17.49 -25.54 -35.49
C ALA A 32 16.34 -24.85 -36.24
N LEU A 33 15.68 -23.93 -35.52
CA LEU A 33 15.29 -22.63 -36.08
C LEU A 33 15.33 -21.57 -34.97
N THR A 34 16.38 -20.77 -35.04
CA THR A 34 16.52 -19.45 -34.44
C THR A 34 15.31 -18.61 -34.80
N ALA A 35 14.45 -18.30 -33.83
CA ALA A 35 13.41 -17.30 -33.96
C ALA A 35 13.66 -16.20 -32.93
N GLU A 36 14.29 -15.12 -33.38
CA GLU A 36 14.32 -13.83 -32.69
C GLU A 36 12.87 -13.39 -32.42
N PRO A 37 12.46 -13.05 -31.18
CA PRO A 37 11.18 -12.42 -30.95
C PRO A 37 11.18 -11.04 -31.65
N PRO A 38 10.08 -10.64 -32.33
CA PRO A 38 10.02 -9.36 -33.00
C PRO A 38 10.17 -8.24 -31.96
N SER A 39 11.23 -7.45 -32.12
CA SER A 39 11.43 -6.18 -31.42
C SER A 39 10.24 -5.27 -31.74
N ALA A 40 9.26 -5.25 -30.84
CA ALA A 40 8.36 -4.11 -30.74
C ALA A 40 9.24 -2.86 -30.57
N PRO A 41 8.89 -1.72 -31.18
CA PRO A 41 9.56 -0.47 -30.86
C PRO A 41 9.37 -0.26 -29.37
N SER A 42 10.46 -0.41 -28.60
CA SER A 42 10.54 0.19 -27.29
C SER A 42 10.30 1.67 -27.54
N GLU A 43 9.11 2.15 -27.22
CA GLU A 43 8.94 3.56 -26.89
C GLU A 43 9.85 3.78 -25.69
N GLU A 44 11.09 4.17 -25.98
CA GLU A 44 11.98 4.79 -25.03
C GLU A 44 11.20 5.99 -24.50
N LEU A 45 10.55 5.80 -23.34
CA LEU A 45 10.28 6.88 -22.44
C LEU A 45 11.64 7.53 -22.20
N GLY A 46 11.90 8.60 -22.97
CA GLY A 46 13.14 9.34 -22.89
C GLY A 46 13.39 9.74 -21.44
N PRO A 47 14.66 9.87 -21.02
CA PRO A 47 15.04 9.96 -19.61
C PRO A 47 14.62 11.27 -18.90
N ASP A 48 13.64 12.03 -19.40
CA ASP A 48 13.31 13.36 -18.86
C ASP A 48 11.88 13.85 -19.15
N ALA A 49 10.88 12.96 -19.20
CA ALA A 49 9.48 13.39 -19.12
C ALA A 49 9.07 13.64 -17.66
N GLN A 50 9.89 14.38 -16.92
CA GLN A 50 9.49 15.01 -15.67
C GLN A 50 8.76 16.28 -16.08
N GLU A 51 7.45 16.20 -16.36
CA GLU A 51 6.65 17.43 -16.38
C GLU A 51 6.78 18.05 -14.98
N ASP A 52 7.23 19.30 -14.89
CA ASP A 52 7.26 20.05 -13.64
C ASP A 52 5.80 20.28 -13.19
N ILE A 53 5.25 19.31 -12.46
CA ILE A 53 3.92 19.41 -11.87
C ILE A 53 4.01 20.41 -10.71
N ASP A 54 3.41 21.58 -10.87
CA ASP A 54 3.26 22.57 -9.80
C ASP A 54 2.21 22.07 -8.79
N LEU A 55 2.70 21.35 -7.77
CA LEU A 55 1.88 20.84 -6.67
C LEU A 55 1.78 21.90 -5.56
N PRO A 56 0.61 22.05 -4.92
CA PRO A 56 0.48 22.92 -3.75
C PRO A 56 1.45 22.48 -2.64
N GLU A 57 1.83 23.43 -1.78
CA GLU A 57 2.67 23.13 -0.62
C GLU A 57 1.93 22.18 0.33
N ALA A 58 2.59 21.08 0.68
CA ALA A 58 2.02 20.07 1.56
C ALA A 58 1.76 20.65 2.96
N SER A 59 0.61 20.33 3.55
CA SER A 59 0.25 20.75 4.90
C SER A 59 -0.15 19.60 5.82
N PHE A 60 -0.05 19.80 7.14
CA PHE A 60 -0.52 18.81 8.12
C PHE A 60 -2.03 18.56 7.98
N LEU A 61 -2.80 19.60 7.69
CA LEU A 61 -4.25 19.51 7.50
C LEU A 61 -4.62 18.58 6.34
N GLU A 62 -3.85 18.56 5.26
CA GLU A 62 -4.06 17.63 4.15
C GLU A 62 -3.85 16.17 4.56
N ILE A 63 -2.85 15.88 5.40
CA ILE A 63 -2.61 14.53 5.92
C ILE A 63 -3.80 14.08 6.78
N VAL A 64 -4.28 14.95 7.67
CA VAL A 64 -5.47 14.68 8.50
C VAL A 64 -6.69 14.46 7.61
N GLN A 65 -6.89 15.32 6.61
CA GLN A 65 -8.02 15.24 5.70
C GLN A 65 -7.99 13.95 4.86
N TYR A 66 -6.82 13.51 4.41
CA TYR A 66 -6.65 12.27 3.67
C TYR A 66 -7.14 11.06 4.49
N PHE A 67 -6.68 10.92 5.73
CA PHE A 67 -7.13 9.82 6.59
C PHE A 67 -8.60 9.94 6.99
N ALA A 68 -9.10 11.17 7.17
CA ALA A 68 -10.53 11.40 7.45
C ALA A 68 -11.41 10.93 6.27
N ILE A 69 -11.03 11.23 5.03
CA ILE A 69 -11.75 10.77 3.83
C ILE A 69 -11.76 9.25 3.76
N GLN A 70 -10.62 8.60 4.03
CA GLN A 70 -10.56 7.13 4.08
C GLN A 70 -11.54 6.57 5.13
N ALA A 71 -11.55 7.12 6.34
CA ALA A 71 -12.49 6.69 7.38
C ALA A 71 -13.96 6.85 6.93
N ILE A 72 -14.32 7.99 6.34
CA ILE A 72 -15.67 8.28 5.82
C ILE A 72 -16.08 7.30 4.70
N GLN A 73 -15.16 6.99 3.78
CA GLN A 73 -15.39 6.02 2.71
C GLN A 73 -15.68 4.63 3.29
N PHE A 74 -14.87 4.17 4.24
CA PHE A 74 -15.06 2.87 4.89
C PHE A 74 -16.26 2.84 5.86
N LEU A 75 -16.76 3.99 6.32
CA LEU A 75 -18.05 4.08 7.00
C LEU A 75 -19.25 3.96 6.03
N GLY A 76 -19.01 3.89 4.72
CA GLY A 76 -20.05 3.80 3.70
C GLY A 76 -20.76 5.12 3.41
N GLU A 77 -20.21 6.24 3.88
CA GLU A 77 -20.78 7.57 3.64
C GLU A 77 -20.40 8.12 2.26
N MET A 78 -19.27 7.67 1.72
CA MET A 78 -18.73 8.03 0.42
C MET A 78 -18.32 6.74 -0.33
N PRO A 79 -18.47 6.68 -1.68
CA PRO A 79 -17.94 5.55 -2.44
C PRO A 79 -16.40 5.56 -2.44
N LEU A 80 -15.77 4.39 -2.53
CA LEU A 80 -14.31 4.25 -2.62
C LEU A 80 -13.74 4.70 -3.96
N ASN A 81 -14.56 4.67 -5.01
CA ASN A 81 -14.21 5.08 -6.37
C ASN A 81 -15.37 5.82 -7.00
N GLU A 82 -15.08 6.69 -7.97
CA GLU A 82 -16.11 7.41 -8.70
C GLU A 82 -17.07 6.44 -9.40
N GLY A 83 -18.36 6.57 -9.11
CA GLY A 83 -19.41 5.68 -9.64
C GLY A 83 -19.51 4.31 -8.96
N GLY A 84 -18.71 4.03 -7.93
CA GLY A 84 -18.75 2.77 -7.18
C GLY A 84 -19.88 2.67 -6.16
N GLU A 85 -20.11 1.46 -5.66
CA GLU A 85 -21.04 1.21 -4.56
C GLU A 85 -20.44 1.62 -3.21
N ARG A 86 -21.28 2.19 -2.35
CA ARG A 86 -20.93 2.43 -0.96
C ARG A 86 -20.97 1.10 -0.21
N ARG A 87 -19.90 0.79 0.52
CA ARG A 87 -19.84 -0.40 1.38
C ARG A 87 -19.35 0.00 2.75
N VAL A 88 -20.03 -0.53 3.76
CA VAL A 88 -19.67 -0.33 5.16
C VAL A 88 -18.62 -1.37 5.54
N MET A 89 -17.46 -0.90 5.96
CA MET A 89 -16.28 -1.67 6.34
C MET A 89 -15.75 -1.15 7.69
N PRO A 90 -16.40 -1.49 8.82
CA PRO A 90 -16.14 -0.85 10.10
C PRO A 90 -14.72 -1.09 10.62
N ARG A 91 -14.13 -2.26 10.33
CA ARG A 91 -12.78 -2.58 10.80
C ARG A 91 -11.74 -1.68 10.14
N GLU A 92 -11.91 -1.41 8.85
CA GLU A 92 -11.09 -0.54 8.03
C GLU A 92 -11.28 0.92 8.46
N ALA A 93 -12.53 1.36 8.68
CA ALA A 93 -12.81 2.68 9.22
C ALA A 93 -12.12 2.91 10.58
N LYS A 94 -12.21 1.93 11.49
CA LYS A 94 -11.54 1.99 12.80
C LYS A 94 -10.02 2.16 12.64
N HIS A 95 -9.40 1.45 11.70
CA HIS A 95 -7.96 1.56 11.47
C HIS A 95 -7.54 3.01 11.17
N PHE A 96 -8.27 3.71 10.29
CA PHE A 96 -7.97 5.12 9.96
C PHE A 96 -8.24 6.08 11.13
N ILE A 97 -9.29 5.84 11.92
CA ILE A 97 -9.56 6.61 13.14
C ILE A 97 -8.44 6.41 14.17
N ASP A 98 -7.95 5.17 14.34
CA ASP A 98 -6.84 4.87 15.24
C ASP A 98 -5.53 5.54 14.76
N LEU A 99 -5.27 5.56 13.45
CA LEU A 99 -4.12 6.25 12.87
C LEU A 99 -4.15 7.76 13.16
N LEU A 100 -5.31 8.40 13.03
CA LEU A 100 -5.49 9.81 13.41
C LEU A 100 -5.24 10.03 14.92
N GLY A 101 -5.67 9.09 15.77
CA GLY A 101 -5.39 9.15 17.21
C GLY A 101 -3.90 9.02 17.52
N ILE A 102 -3.19 8.12 16.85
CA ILE A 102 -1.73 8.02 16.96
C ILE A 102 -1.07 9.31 16.47
N LEU A 103 -1.57 9.90 15.39
CA LEU A 103 -1.03 11.17 14.87
C LEU A 103 -1.15 12.27 15.94
N GLU A 104 -2.33 12.44 16.54
CA GLU A 104 -2.58 13.38 17.65
C GLU A 104 -1.58 13.17 18.80
N GLU A 105 -1.38 11.91 19.23
CA GLU A 105 -0.45 11.59 20.32
C GLU A 105 1.01 11.91 19.96
N ARG A 106 1.42 11.64 18.72
CA ARG A 106 2.82 11.76 18.27
C ARG A 106 3.19 13.17 17.87
N THR A 107 2.22 14.01 17.52
CA THR A 107 2.44 15.42 17.16
C THR A 107 2.10 16.40 18.27
N ARG A 108 1.60 15.93 19.42
CA ARG A 108 1.28 16.78 20.58
C ARG A 108 2.44 17.69 20.96
N GLY A 109 2.13 18.99 21.08
CA GLY A 109 3.12 20.04 21.39
C GLY A 109 3.87 20.60 20.18
N ASN A 110 3.69 20.00 18.99
CA ASN A 110 4.24 20.50 17.72
C ASN A 110 3.16 21.07 16.79
N LEU A 111 1.89 20.99 17.18
CA LEU A 111 0.76 21.52 16.40
C LEU A 111 0.49 22.98 16.77
N SER A 112 0.10 23.77 15.78
CA SER A 112 -0.58 25.05 16.01
C SER A 112 -1.96 24.84 16.65
N ASP A 113 -2.51 25.91 17.23
CA ASP A 113 -3.86 25.89 17.81
C ASP A 113 -4.94 25.49 16.79
N GLU A 114 -4.77 25.90 15.53
CA GLU A 114 -5.67 25.57 14.44
C GLU A 114 -5.61 24.09 14.09
N GLU A 115 -4.40 23.54 13.91
CA GLU A 115 -4.20 22.13 13.59
C GLU A 115 -4.68 21.20 14.71
N SER A 116 -4.42 21.55 15.97
CA SER A 116 -4.89 20.77 17.13
C SER A 116 -6.40 20.71 17.16
N ARG A 117 -7.07 21.87 17.06
CA ARG A 117 -8.54 21.95 17.08
C ARG A 117 -9.17 21.21 15.92
N PHE A 118 -8.58 21.33 14.73
CA PHE A 118 -9.07 20.63 13.54
C PHE A 118 -9.00 19.11 13.72
N LEU A 119 -7.84 18.59 14.16
CA LEU A 119 -7.65 17.17 14.39
C LEU A 119 -8.58 16.62 15.49
N GLU A 120 -8.72 17.34 16.61
CA GLU A 120 -9.62 16.99 17.72
C GLU A 120 -11.09 16.92 17.26
N GLN A 121 -11.52 17.89 16.45
CA GLN A 121 -12.88 17.93 15.91
C GLN A 121 -13.14 16.75 14.96
N ILE A 122 -12.22 16.49 14.02
CA ILE A 122 -12.33 15.34 13.11
C ILE A 122 -12.37 14.02 13.88
N LEU A 123 -11.49 13.83 14.87
CA LEU A 123 -11.47 12.61 15.67
C LEU A 123 -12.77 12.40 16.44
N THR A 124 -13.32 13.47 17.02
CA THR A 124 -14.60 13.42 17.74
C THR A 124 -15.73 13.00 16.81
N ASP A 125 -15.84 13.66 15.66
CA ASP A 125 -16.91 13.40 14.68
C ASP A 125 -16.83 11.97 14.13
N LEU A 126 -15.64 11.51 13.73
CA LEU A 126 -15.45 10.17 13.19
C LEU A 126 -15.74 9.08 14.22
N ARG A 127 -15.32 9.26 15.47
CA ARG A 127 -15.61 8.30 16.56
C ARG A 127 -17.11 8.19 16.79
N MET A 128 -17.85 9.30 16.75
CA MET A 128 -19.31 9.28 16.89
C MET A 128 -20.00 8.56 15.73
N ARG A 129 -19.57 8.84 14.49
CA ARG A 129 -20.09 8.15 13.29
C ARG A 129 -19.80 6.65 13.34
N TYR A 130 -18.60 6.26 13.75
CA TYR A 130 -18.22 4.87 13.91
C TYR A 130 -19.13 4.11 14.89
N LEU A 131 -19.48 4.74 16.02
CA LEU A 131 -20.41 4.15 16.99
C LEU A 131 -21.81 3.95 16.43
N GLN A 132 -22.28 4.84 15.54
CA GLN A 132 -23.60 4.70 14.90
C GLN A 132 -23.66 3.52 13.93
N VAL A 133 -22.54 3.21 13.28
CA VAL A 133 -22.43 2.10 12.31
C VAL A 133 -22.20 0.76 13.00
N GLY A 134 -21.54 0.76 14.16
CA GLY A 134 -21.26 -0.45 14.95
C GLY A 134 -22.40 -0.92 15.87
N ALA A 135 -23.52 -0.20 15.91
CA ALA A 135 -24.73 -0.52 16.67
C ALA A 135 -25.74 -1.32 15.83
#